data_AF-A0A7C4II32-F1
#
_entry.id   AF-A0A7C4II32-F1
#
_cell.length_a   1.000
_cell.length_b   1.000
_cell.length_c   1.000
_cell.angle_alpha   90.00
_cell.angle_beta   90.00
_cell.angle_gamma   90.00
#
_symmetry.space_group_name_H-M   'P 1'
#
loop_
_entity.id
_entity.type
_entity.pdbx_description
1 polymer ?
#
loop_
_entity_poly.entity_id
_entity_poly.type
_entity_poly.pdbx_seq_one_letter_code
_entity_poly.pdbx_strand_id
1 'polypeptide(L)'
;MDVPPEPPALSPVEKPRAFTVLVILLFCASMLSWLLIYAGPNALIAADMMEPWSAESDPRLEWWGISIAILLSLMLIGGRLVPWMIRRQTLAIDAIADAQDDVPDAVSALAGHSHKPADGDAPRA
;
A
#
# COMPACT_ATOMS: atom_id res chain seq x y z
N MET A 1 16.90 -42.86 0.40
CA MET A 1 16.92 -41.47 0.90
C MET A 1 16.23 -40.63 -0.16
N ASP A 2 14.94 -40.38 0.01
CA ASP A 2 14.20 -39.46 -0.85
C ASP A 2 14.65 -38.04 -0.52
N VAL A 3 15.26 -37.38 -1.50
CA VAL A 3 15.60 -35.96 -1.41
C VAL A 3 14.29 -35.19 -1.51
N PRO A 4 13.88 -34.40 -0.50
CA PRO A 4 12.68 -33.60 -0.58
C PRO A 4 12.80 -32.63 -1.78
N PRO A 5 11.73 -32.42 -2.55
CA PRO A 5 11.76 -31.56 -3.73
C PRO A 5 12.17 -30.15 -3.32
N GLU A 6 13.19 -29.59 -3.98
CA GLU A 6 13.56 -28.20 -3.76
C GLU A 6 12.35 -27.29 -4.04
N PRO A 7 12.06 -26.31 -3.16
CA PRO A 7 11.00 -25.37 -3.40
C PRO A 7 11.29 -24.61 -4.70
N PRO A 8 10.27 -24.36 -5.55
CA PRO A 8 10.46 -23.67 -6.81
C PRO A 8 11.10 -22.30 -6.55
N ALA A 9 12.22 -22.04 -7.21
CA ALA A 9 12.92 -20.77 -7.13
C ALA A 9 11.95 -19.62 -7.47
N LEU A 10 11.62 -18.79 -6.48
CA LEU A 10 10.77 -17.62 -6.67
C LEU A 10 11.45 -16.69 -7.68
N SER A 11 10.80 -16.47 -8.82
CA SER A 11 11.30 -15.53 -9.84
C SER A 11 11.47 -14.14 -9.22
N PRO A 12 12.55 -13.41 -9.53
CA PRO A 12 12.76 -12.07 -9.00
C PRO A 12 11.59 -11.18 -9.42
N VAL A 13 10.88 -10.62 -8.43
CA VAL A 13 9.82 -9.64 -8.66
C VAL A 13 10.42 -8.45 -9.40
N GLU A 14 10.05 -8.27 -10.67
CA GLU A 14 10.54 -7.15 -11.48
C GLU A 14 10.06 -5.85 -10.84
N LYS A 15 11.01 -5.03 -10.38
CA LYS A 15 10.68 -3.75 -9.75
C LYS A 15 10.03 -2.86 -10.80
N PRO A 16 8.83 -2.31 -10.54
CA PRO A 16 8.18 -1.41 -11.48
C PRO A 16 9.09 -0.24 -11.79
N ARG A 17 9.26 0.06 -13.08
CA ARG A 17 10.10 1.17 -13.55
C ARG A 17 9.48 2.49 -13.08
N ALA A 18 10.06 3.07 -12.04
CA ALA A 18 9.59 4.32 -11.42
C ALA A 18 9.42 5.46 -12.45
N PHE A 19 10.25 5.48 -13.49
CA PHE A 19 10.14 6.44 -14.58
C PHE A 19 8.83 6.31 -15.37
N THR A 20 8.44 5.08 -15.72
CA THR A 20 7.16 4.84 -16.43
C THR A 20 5.97 5.30 -15.60
N VAL A 21 6.02 5.02 -14.29
CA VAL A 21 5.01 5.48 -13.34
C VAL A 21 4.94 7.01 -13.31
N LEU A 22 6.08 7.70 -13.22
CA LEU A 22 6.13 9.17 -13.26
C LEU A 22 5.56 9.76 -14.55
N VAL A 23 5.85 9.16 -15.71
CA VAL A 23 5.32 9.63 -17.00
C VAL A 23 3.79 9.48 -17.06
N ILE A 24 3.25 8.34 -16.62
CA ILE A 24 1.80 8.10 -16.58
C ILE A 24 1.13 9.08 -15.62
N LEU A 25 1.73 9.30 -14.45
CA LEU A 25 1.24 10.27 -13.47
C LEU A 25 1.21 11.68 -14.04
N LEU A 26 2.29 12.10 -14.71
CA LEU A 26 2.36 13.41 -15.34
C LEU A 26 1.27 13.55 -16.40
N PHE A 27 1.12 12.56 -17.27
CA PHE A 27 0.09 12.57 -18.32
C PHE A 27 -1.33 12.65 -17.74
N CYS A 28 -1.63 11.84 -16.74
CA CYS A 28 -2.93 11.84 -16.08
C CYS A 28 -3.20 13.17 -15.37
N ALA A 29 -2.22 13.70 -14.63
CA ALA A 29 -2.32 14.99 -13.95
C ALA A 29 -2.55 16.13 -14.95
N SER A 30 -1.85 16.12 -16.09
CA SER A 30 -2.04 17.09 -17.16
C SER A 30 -3.44 17.01 -17.77
N MET A 31 -3.97 15.81 -18.04
CA MET A 31 -5.34 15.64 -18.53
C MET A 31 -6.36 16.17 -17.53
N LEU A 32 -6.25 15.79 -16.26
CA LEU A 32 -7.19 16.24 -15.21
C LEU A 32 -7.14 17.75 -14.99
N SER A 33 -5.94 18.34 -14.95
CA SER A 33 -5.77 19.80 -14.86
C SER A 33 -6.40 20.50 -16.05
N TRP A 34 -6.17 19.98 -17.27
CA TRP A 34 -6.78 20.55 -18.47
C TRP A 34 -8.30 20.49 -18.41
N LEU A 35 -8.89 19.36 -17.99
CA LEU A 35 -10.33 19.25 -17.79
C LEU A 35 -10.85 20.26 -16.76
N LEU A 36 -10.17 20.42 -15.63
CA LEU A 36 -10.61 21.34 -14.58
C LEU A 36 -10.64 22.81 -15.05
N ILE A 37 -9.72 23.19 -15.94
CA ILE A 37 -9.52 24.60 -16.31
C ILE A 37 -10.19 24.99 -17.61
N TYR A 38 -10.31 24.06 -18.54
CA TYR A 38 -11.00 24.34 -19.80
C TYR A 38 -12.43 23.80 -19.78
N ALA A 39 -12.63 22.55 -19.37
CA ALA A 39 -13.98 21.97 -19.40
C ALA A 39 -14.86 22.47 -18.26
N GLY A 40 -14.32 22.63 -17.06
CA GLY A 40 -15.05 23.14 -15.90
C GLY A 40 -15.64 24.53 -16.15
N PRO A 41 -14.81 25.55 -16.39
CA PRO A 41 -15.28 26.91 -16.68
C PRO A 41 -16.17 27.00 -17.92
N ASN A 42 -15.86 26.28 -19.00
CA ASN A 42 -16.76 26.25 -20.16
C ASN A 42 -18.13 25.65 -19.82
N ALA A 43 -18.19 24.63 -18.96
CA ALA A 43 -19.45 24.07 -18.49
C ALA A 43 -20.21 25.06 -17.58
N LEU A 44 -19.50 25.82 -16.73
CA LEU A 44 -20.10 26.86 -15.90
C LEU A 44 -20.63 28.04 -16.72
N ILE A 45 -19.89 28.46 -17.76
CA ILE A 45 -20.33 29.48 -18.72
C ILE A 45 -21.56 28.97 -19.49
N ALA A 46 -21.56 27.71 -19.92
CA ALA A 46 -22.72 27.10 -20.58
C ALA A 46 -23.95 26.98 -19.67
N ALA A 47 -23.75 26.90 -18.35
CA ALA A 47 -24.79 26.91 -17.34
C ALA A 47 -25.20 28.33 -16.88
N ASP A 48 -24.66 29.38 -17.52
CA ASP A 48 -24.87 30.80 -17.20
C ASP A 48 -24.49 31.15 -15.74
N MET A 49 -23.62 30.35 -15.13
CA MET A 49 -23.14 30.55 -13.75
C MET A 49 -21.86 31.39 -13.69
N MET A 50 -21.25 31.69 -14.84
CA MET A 50 -20.01 32.43 -14.93
C MET A 50 -19.96 33.24 -16.23
N GLU A 51 -19.50 34.49 -16.15
CA GLU A 51 -19.27 35.30 -17.35
C GLU A 51 -18.08 34.79 -18.17
N PRO A 52 -18.14 34.88 -19.52
CA PRO A 52 -17.00 34.55 -20.37
C PRO A 52 -15.82 35.47 -20.08
N TRP A 53 -14.63 34.90 -19.93
CA TRP A 53 -13.42 35.69 -19.77
C TRP A 53 -13.09 36.52 -21.01
N SER A 54 -12.59 37.74 -20.78
CA SER A 54 -12.16 38.62 -21.86
C SER A 54 -10.90 38.06 -22.54
N ALA A 55 -10.79 38.25 -23.86
CA ALA A 55 -9.63 37.77 -24.63
C ALA A 55 -8.30 38.44 -24.21
N GLU A 56 -8.36 39.60 -23.56
CA GLU A 56 -7.18 40.35 -23.10
C GLU A 56 -6.68 39.90 -21.72
N SER A 57 -7.51 39.18 -20.96
CA SER A 57 -7.23 38.80 -19.57
C SER A 57 -7.75 37.39 -19.28
N ASP A 58 -7.14 36.37 -19.90
CA ASP A 58 -7.50 34.98 -19.64
C ASP A 58 -6.60 34.37 -18.54
N PRO A 59 -7.10 34.18 -17.30
CA PRO A 59 -6.31 33.63 -16.20
C PRO A 59 -6.06 32.12 -16.31
N ARG A 60 -6.65 31.44 -17.30
CA ARG A 60 -6.60 29.97 -17.43
C ARG A 60 -5.18 29.42 -17.48
N LEU A 61 -4.25 30.12 -18.14
CA LEU A 61 -2.88 29.63 -18.29
C LEU A 61 -2.11 29.61 -16.97
N GLU A 62 -2.29 30.65 -16.14
CA GLU A 62 -1.68 30.74 -14.81
C GLU A 62 -2.24 29.67 -13.88
N TRP A 63 -3.55 29.45 -13.94
CA TRP A 63 -4.23 28.44 -13.13
C TRP A 63 -3.85 27.02 -13.56
N TRP A 64 -3.49 26.83 -14.84
CA TRP A 64 -3.06 25.53 -15.36
C TRP A 64 -1.75 25.07 -14.75
N GLY A 65 -0.76 25.97 -14.67
CA GLY A 65 0.49 25.67 -13.97
C GLY A 65 0.27 25.32 -12.49
N ILE A 66 -0.56 26.10 -11.80
CA ILE A 66 -0.83 25.90 -10.37
C ILE A 66 -1.57 24.59 -10.11
N SER A 67 -2.61 24.29 -10.90
CA SER A 67 -3.39 23.06 -10.74
C SER A 67 -2.57 21.80 -11.04
N ILE A 68 -1.71 21.82 -12.06
CA ILE A 68 -0.75 20.72 -12.31
C ILE A 68 0.17 20.52 -11.11
N ALA A 69 0.74 21.61 -10.59
CA ALA A 69 1.65 21.53 -9.45
C ALA A 69 0.96 20.93 -8.21
N ILE A 70 -0.30 21.31 -7.95
CA ILE A 70 -1.11 20.76 -6.87
C ILE A 70 -1.41 19.27 -7.08
N LEU A 71 -1.85 18.88 -8.29
CA LEU A 71 -2.15 17.48 -8.62
C LEU A 71 -0.92 16.58 -8.50
N LEU A 72 0.22 17.00 -9.04
CA LEU A 72 1.48 16.27 -8.91
C LEU A 72 1.90 16.14 -7.45
N SER A 73 1.78 17.21 -6.67
CA SER A 73 2.10 17.18 -5.24
C SER A 73 1.20 16.19 -4.49
N LEU A 74 -0.11 16.21 -4.74
CA LEU A 74 -1.06 15.26 -4.15
C LEU A 74 -0.72 13.81 -4.49
N MET A 75 -0.38 13.52 -5.75
CA MET A 75 -0.04 12.17 -6.14
C MET A 75 1.31 11.70 -5.59
N LEU A 76 2.31 12.59 -5.49
CA LEU A 76 3.58 12.27 -4.85
C LEU A 76 3.42 12.00 -3.35
N ILE A 77 2.57 12.78 -2.68
CA ILE A 77 2.21 12.56 -1.28
C ILE A 77 1.48 11.23 -1.14
N GLY A 78 0.45 10.97 -1.95
CA GLY A 78 -0.31 9.71 -1.95
C GLY A 78 0.58 8.50 -2.20
N GLY A 79 1.49 8.58 -3.18
CA GLY A 79 2.46 7.52 -3.48
C GLY A 79 3.44 7.23 -2.34
N ARG A 80 3.65 8.16 -1.40
CA ARG A 80 4.42 7.90 -0.18
C ARG A 80 3.56 7.45 1.00
N LEU A 81 2.33 7.94 1.12
CA LEU A 81 1.42 7.58 2.20
C LEU A 81 0.93 6.13 2.06
N VAL A 82 0.60 5.68 0.84
CA VAL A 82 0.04 4.34 0.62
C VAL A 82 1.00 3.23 1.06
N PRO A 83 2.29 3.22 0.65
CA PRO A 83 3.24 2.23 1.16
C PRO A 83 3.46 2.33 2.67
N TRP A 84 3.41 3.54 3.24
CA TRP A 84 3.55 3.73 4.68
C TRP A 84 2.38 3.11 5.46
N MET A 85 1.15 3.28 4.97
CA MET A 85 -0.04 2.64 5.54
C MET A 85 -0.01 1.12 5.38
N ILE A 86 0.37 0.62 4.20
CA ILE A 86 0.45 -0.83 3.94
C ILE A 86 1.47 -1.50 4.87
N ARG A 87 2.64 -0.88 5.07
CA ARG A 87 3.67 -1.40 5.99
C ARG A 87 3.16 -1.54 7.42
N ARG A 88 2.30 -0.62 7.88
CA ARG A 88 1.68 -0.71 9.21
C ARG A 88 0.71 -1.88 9.31
N GLN A 89 0.01 -2.19 8.22
CA GLN A 89 -0.93 -3.31 8.19
C GLN A 89 -0.21 -4.66 8.13
N THR A 90 0.85 -4.79 7.33
CA THR A 90 1.64 -6.04 7.28
C THR A 90 2.32 -6.33 8.62
N LEU A 91 2.84 -5.31 9.31
CA LEU A 91 3.42 -5.48 10.65
C LEU A 91 2.40 -6.03 11.67
N ALA A 92 1.13 -5.65 11.56
CA ALA A 92 0.09 -6.18 12.43
C ALA A 92 -0.22 -7.66 12.12
N ILE A 93 -0.12 -8.08 10.86
CA ILE A 93 -0.31 -9.47 10.45
C ILE A 93 0.88 -10.31 10.91
N ASP A 94 2.11 -9.82 10.73
CA ASP A 94 3.33 -10.52 11.15
C ASP A 94 3.34 -10.74 12.68
N ALA A 95 2.89 -9.75 13.46
CA ALA A 95 2.80 -9.89 14.92
C ALA A 95 1.80 -10.96 15.38
N ILE A 96 0.74 -11.22 14.61
CA ILE A 96 -0.24 -12.28 14.90
C ILE A 96 0.33 -13.65 14.49
N ALA A 97 1.07 -13.71 13.37
CA ALA A 97 1.73 -14.93 12.92
C ALA A 97 2.83 -15.37 13.90
N ASP A 98 3.70 -14.45 14.33
CA ASP A 98 4.77 -14.71 15.30
C ASP A 98 4.19 -15.21 16.64
N ALA A 99 3.08 -14.61 17.09
CA ALA A 99 2.37 -15.06 18.29
C ALA A 99 1.70 -16.43 18.14
N GLN A 100 1.46 -16.93 16.92
CA GLN A 100 0.96 -18.29 16.68
C GLN A 100 2.07 -19.33 16.67
N ASP A 101 3.27 -18.99 16.20
CA ASP A 101 4.43 -19.88 16.16
C ASP A 101 5.01 -20.17 17.57
N ASP A 102 4.77 -19.31 18.56
CA ASP A 102 5.16 -19.52 19.96
C ASP A 102 4.21 -20.48 20.74
N VAL A 103 3.00 -20.74 20.23
CA VAL A 103 1.98 -21.58 20.91
C VAL A 103 2.33 -23.09 20.93
N PRO A 104 2.82 -23.71 19.84
CA PRO A 104 3.21 -25.12 19.80
C PRO A 104 4.27 -25.50 20.84
N ASP A 105 5.22 -24.60 21.10
CA ASP A 105 6.32 -24.84 22.04
C ASP A 105 5.85 -24.77 23.50
N ALA A 106 4.97 -23.82 23.83
CA ALA A 106 4.36 -23.73 25.15
C ALA A 106 3.46 -24.96 25.44
N VAL A 107 2.70 -25.43 24.45
CA VAL A 107 1.85 -26.63 24.57
C VAL A 107 2.71 -27.90 24.69
N SER A 108 3.81 -27.99 23.95
CA SER A 108 4.75 -29.13 24.03
C SER A 108 5.52 -29.16 25.36
N ALA A 109 5.87 -28.00 25.91
CA ALA A 109 6.49 -27.88 27.23
C ALA A 109 5.54 -28.33 28.37
N LEU A 110 4.24 -28.04 28.26
CA LEU A 110 3.21 -28.51 29.19
C LEU A 110 2.93 -30.02 29.04
N ALA A 111 2.95 -30.56 27.81
CA ALA A 111 2.74 -31.99 27.57
C ALA A 111 3.93 -32.85 28.04
N GLY A 112 5.17 -32.34 27.93
CA GLY A 112 6.38 -33.05 28.36
C GLY A 112 6.54 -33.22 29.87
N HIS A 113 5.78 -32.50 30.70
CA HIS A 113 5.88 -32.56 32.16
C HIS A 113 4.92 -33.56 32.82
N SER A 114 4.04 -34.22 32.06
CA SER A 114 2.93 -35.04 32.61
C SER A 114 3.21 -36.55 32.70
N HIS A 115 4.44 -37.02 32.42
CA HIS A 115 4.74 -38.46 32.50
C HIS A 115 6.00 -38.78 33.32
N LYS A 116 5.90 -38.59 34.64
CA LYS A 116 6.74 -39.34 35.59
C LYS A 116 5.82 -40.20 36.46
N PRO A 117 5.55 -41.47 36.08
CA PRO A 117 4.83 -42.37 36.96
C PRO A 117 5.66 -42.52 38.24
N ALA A 118 5.02 -42.20 39.37
CA ALA A 118 5.57 -42.48 40.69
C ALA A 118 5.62 -44.00 40.85
N ASP A 119 6.78 -44.57 40.52
CA ASP A 119 7.04 -46.00 40.69
C ASP A 119 7.00 -46.30 42.19
N GLY A 120 6.21 -47.31 42.52
CA GLY A 120 5.76 -47.61 43.87
C GLY A 120 6.85 -48.30 44.68
N ASP A 121 7.27 -47.65 45.76
CA ASP A 121 8.06 -48.30 46.81
C ASP A 121 7.09 -49.01 47.76
N ALA A 122 6.78 -50.27 47.44
CA ALA A 122 6.14 -51.19 48.37
C ALA A 122 7.21 -51.82 49.28
N PRO A 123 7.12 -51.68 50.62
CA PRO A 123 8.08 -52.30 51.51
C PRO A 123 7.91 -53.82 51.50
N ARG A 124 8.99 -54.53 51.14
CA ARG A 124 9.10 -55.98 51.27
C ARG A 124 9.10 -56.38 52.75
N ALA A 125 8.44 -57.52 52.98
CA ALA A 125 8.20 -58.21 54.24
C ALA A 125 9.42 -58.40 55.15
#